data_AF-A0A7Y1Y946-F1
#
_entry.id   AF-A0A7Y1Y946-F1
#
_cell.length_a   1.000
_cell.length_b   1.000
_cell.length_c   1.000
_cell.angle_alpha   90.00
_cell.angle_beta   90.00
_cell.angle_gamma   90.00
#
_symmetry.space_group_name_H-M   'P 1'
#
loop_
_entity.id
_entity.type
_entity.pdbx_description
1 polymer ?
#
loop_
_entity_poly.entity_id
_entity_poly.type
_entity_poly.pdbx_seq_one_letter_code
_entity_poly.pdbx_strand_id
1 'polypeptide(L)'
;MANVQEIPELITESLDLTKQYLKQETVEPAKRLGKAAGLGFAAAFLFGLAALLGGIAVNRWIIRLLPEGRAWSGLGYVISAVVLVAVSGLIIWSGRRGYEDPGSIKDVIPSRRETAEE
;
A
#
# COMPACT_ATOMS: atom_id res chain seq x y z
N MET A 1 -39.65 41.32 -0.72
CA MET A 1 -38.58 42.22 -1.21
C MET A 1 -37.33 41.80 -0.45
N ALA A 2 -36.31 41.28 -1.15
CA ALA A 2 -35.08 40.83 -0.49
C ALA A 2 -34.36 42.04 0.13
N ASN A 3 -33.99 41.92 1.41
CA ASN A 3 -33.37 42.99 2.15
C ASN A 3 -31.90 43.11 1.70
N VAL A 4 -31.50 44.29 1.21
CA VAL A 4 -30.18 44.52 0.59
C VAL A 4 -29.02 44.30 1.59
N GLN A 5 -29.33 44.25 2.89
CA GLN A 5 -28.39 43.91 3.97
C GLN A 5 -28.11 42.40 4.10
N GLU A 6 -28.92 41.52 3.50
CA GLU A 6 -28.73 40.05 3.54
C GLU A 6 -27.68 39.57 2.52
N ILE A 7 -27.37 40.39 1.50
CA ILE A 7 -26.38 40.06 0.46
C ILE A 7 -24.98 39.79 1.03
N PRO A 8 -24.40 40.65 1.90
CA PRO A 8 -23.11 40.36 2.51
C PRO A 8 -23.15 39.17 3.47
N GLU A 9 -24.28 38.93 4.14
CA GLU A 9 -24.45 37.80 5.06
C GLU A 9 -24.47 36.46 4.31
N LEU A 10 -25.22 36.37 3.20
CA LEU A 10 -25.27 35.21 2.31
C LEU A 10 -23.92 34.89 1.65
N ILE A 11 -23.14 35.91 1.27
CA ILE A 11 -21.78 35.72 0.74
C ILE A 11 -20.86 35.13 1.83
N THR A 12 -21.00 35.61 3.07
CA THR A 12 -20.19 35.13 4.19
C THR A 12 -20.54 33.69 4.54
N GLU A 13 -21.83 33.34 4.53
CA GLU A 13 -22.32 31.99 4.77
C GLU A 13 -21.88 31.01 3.67
N SER A 14 -21.96 31.44 2.39
CA SER A 14 -21.48 30.66 1.25
C SER A 14 -19.97 30.40 1.30
N LEU A 15 -19.19 31.41 1.73
CA LEU A 15 -17.75 31.28 1.95
C LEU A 15 -17.43 30.34 3.11
N ASP A 16 -18.20 30.37 4.19
CA ASP A 16 -17.99 29.50 5.34
C ASP A 16 -18.32 28.04 5.00
N LEU A 17 -19.42 27.80 4.29
CA LEU A 17 -19.77 26.47 3.76
C LEU A 17 -18.68 25.93 2.82
N THR A 18 -18.18 26.77 1.91
CA THR A 18 -17.08 26.39 0.99
C THR A 18 -15.81 26.02 1.77
N LYS A 19 -15.46 26.80 2.79
CA LYS A 19 -14.32 26.50 3.68
C LYS A 19 -14.49 25.19 4.44
N GLN A 20 -15.68 24.94 4.98
CA GLN A 20 -15.98 23.69 5.68
C GLN A 20 -15.86 22.49 4.74
N TYR A 21 -16.39 22.61 3.52
CA TYR A 21 -16.33 21.56 2.52
C TYR A 21 -14.89 21.24 2.12
N LEU A 22 -14.10 22.27 1.79
CA LEU A 22 -12.67 22.14 1.50
C LEU A 22 -11.94 21.46 2.66
N LYS A 23 -12.19 21.86 3.91
CA LYS A 23 -11.56 21.27 5.09
C LYS A 23 -11.90 19.78 5.23
N GLN A 24 -13.14 19.41 4.95
CA GLN A 24 -13.62 18.03 5.04
C GLN A 24 -13.06 17.16 3.90
N GLU A 25 -13.02 17.69 2.68
CA GLU A 25 -12.51 16.99 1.50
C GLU A 25 -10.98 17.00 1.34
N THR A 26 -10.25 17.86 2.06
CA THR A 26 -8.77 17.88 1.96
C THR A 26 -8.06 17.52 3.24
N VAL A 27 -8.43 18.08 4.39
CA VAL A 27 -7.64 17.93 5.63
C VAL A 27 -7.84 16.54 6.22
N GLU A 28 -9.07 16.03 6.22
CA GLU A 28 -9.37 14.70 6.74
C GLU A 28 -8.74 13.58 5.89
N PRO A 29 -8.88 13.58 4.54
CA PRO A 29 -8.20 12.59 3.72
C PRO A 29 -6.69 12.77 3.70
N ALA A 30 -6.14 14.00 3.72
CA ALA A 30 -4.69 14.20 3.81
C ALA A 30 -4.11 13.63 5.11
N LYS A 31 -4.82 13.75 6.24
CA LYS A 31 -4.40 13.17 7.51
C LYS A 31 -4.42 11.63 7.48
N ARG A 32 -5.43 11.04 6.84
CA ARG A 32 -5.52 9.58 6.65
C ARG A 32 -4.43 9.06 5.70
N LEU A 33 -4.20 9.75 4.59
CA LEU A 33 -3.12 9.48 3.64
C LEU A 33 -1.75 9.61 4.30
N GLY A 34 -1.51 10.67 5.07
CA GLY A 34 -0.24 10.87 5.77
C GLY A 34 0.06 9.75 6.78
N LYS A 35 -0.96 9.29 7.52
CA LYS A 35 -0.80 8.16 8.46
C LYS A 35 -0.54 6.84 7.75
N ALA A 36 -1.28 6.55 6.69
CA ALA A 36 -1.11 5.33 5.89
C ALA A 36 0.24 5.32 5.15
N ALA A 37 0.61 6.43 4.52
CA ALA A 37 1.90 6.60 3.85
C ALA A 37 3.07 6.54 4.84
N GLY A 38 2.93 7.15 6.02
CA GLY A 38 3.95 7.07 7.07
C GLY A 38 4.19 5.64 7.56
N LEU A 39 3.12 4.88 7.83
CA LEU A 39 3.22 3.46 8.18
C LEU A 39 3.78 2.61 7.04
N GLY A 40 3.32 2.86 5.81
CA GLY A 40 3.82 2.16 4.62
C GLY A 40 5.31 2.40 4.39
N PHE A 41 5.76 3.64 4.53
CA PHE A 41 7.18 4.00 4.42
C PHE A 41 8.02 3.36 5.53
N ALA A 42 7.57 3.43 6.79
CA ALA A 42 8.26 2.80 7.90
C ALA A 42 8.37 1.28 7.73
N ALA A 43 7.28 0.63 7.29
CA ALA A 43 7.28 -0.79 6.97
C ALA A 43 8.25 -1.11 5.83
N ALA A 44 8.19 -0.36 4.71
CA ALA A 44 9.10 -0.56 3.59
C ALA A 44 10.57 -0.38 3.99
N PHE A 45 10.87 0.60 4.83
CA PHE A 45 12.21 0.83 5.37
C PHE A 45 12.69 -0.35 6.22
N LEU A 46 11.88 -0.82 7.16
CA LEU A 46 12.21 -1.98 8.01
C LEU A 46 12.38 -3.25 7.19
N PHE A 47 11.51 -3.49 6.20
CA PHE A 47 11.63 -4.63 5.30
C PHE A 47 12.87 -4.55 4.41
N GLY A 48 13.22 -3.36 3.92
CA GLY A 48 14.46 -3.14 3.18
C GLY A 48 15.68 -3.45 4.05
N LEU A 49 15.67 -3.02 5.30
CA LEU A 49 16.73 -3.34 6.27
C LEU A 49 16.81 -4.85 6.51
N ALA A 50 15.67 -5.51 6.79
CA ALA A 50 15.61 -6.95 7.01
C ALA A 50 16.11 -7.74 5.79
N ALA A 51 15.74 -7.32 4.57
CA ALA A 51 16.20 -7.95 3.34
C ALA A 51 17.73 -7.80 3.15
N LEU A 52 18.28 -6.62 3.46
CA LEU A 52 19.72 -6.37 3.36
C LEU A 52 20.51 -7.23 4.36
N LEU A 53 20.13 -7.19 5.65
CA LEU A 53 20.81 -7.99 6.67
C LEU A 53 20.61 -9.49 6.43
N GLY A 54 19.39 -9.89 6.07
CA GLY A 54 19.05 -11.28 5.73
C GLY A 54 19.87 -11.79 4.54
N GLY A 55 20.01 -11.00 3.48
CA GLY A 55 20.83 -11.35 2.32
C GLY A 55 22.30 -11.56 2.68
N ILE A 56 22.89 -10.70 3.51
CA ILE A 56 24.26 -10.86 4.00
C ILE A 56 24.40 -12.14 4.84
N ALA A 57 23.44 -12.39 5.75
CA ALA A 57 23.46 -13.56 6.62
C ALA A 57 23.36 -14.87 5.82
N VAL A 58 22.41 -14.94 4.88
CA VAL A 58 22.23 -16.11 4.00
C VAL A 58 23.48 -16.34 3.16
N ASN A 59 24.04 -15.29 2.55
CA ASN A 59 25.26 -15.41 1.76
C ASN A 59 26.45 -15.91 2.59
N ARG A 60 26.61 -15.39 3.82
CA ARG A 60 27.66 -15.85 4.75
C ARG A 60 27.46 -17.31 5.15
N TRP A 61 26.22 -17.73 5.33
CA TRP A 61 25.88 -19.11 5.69
C TRP A 61 26.16 -20.09 4.55
N ILE A 62 25.77 -19.73 3.33
CA ILE A 62 26.05 -20.51 2.11
C ILE A 62 27.57 -20.68 1.92
N ILE A 63 28.34 -19.58 1.97
CA ILE A 63 29.79 -19.65 1.75
C ILE A 63 30.48 -20.55 2.80
N ARG A 64 29.98 -20.60 4.04
CA ARG A 64 30.50 -21.51 5.08
C ARG A 64 30.22 -22.99 4.83
N LEU A 65 29.15 -23.31 4.09
CA LEU A 65 28.79 -24.69 3.75
C LEU A 65 29.61 -25.23 2.57
N LEU A 66 30.19 -24.34 1.75
CA LEU A 66 30.96 -24.73 0.58
C LEU A 66 32.45 -24.97 0.93
N PRO A 67 33.12 -25.94 0.26
CA PRO A 67 34.54 -26.17 0.41
C PRO A 67 35.39 -24.95 0.03
N GLU A 68 36.57 -24.82 0.64
CA GLU A 68 37.51 -23.75 0.32
C GLU A 68 38.01 -23.88 -1.13
N GLY A 69 37.78 -22.86 -1.96
CA GLY A 69 38.24 -22.82 -3.34
C GLY A 69 37.60 -21.70 -4.16
N ARG A 70 38.36 -21.11 -5.10
CA ARG A 70 37.92 -19.95 -5.91
C ARG A 70 36.67 -20.24 -6.76
N ALA A 71 36.51 -21.48 -7.24
CA ALA A 71 35.33 -21.90 -8.00
C ALA A 71 34.08 -22.03 -7.12
N TRP A 72 34.23 -22.52 -5.88
CA TRP A 72 33.14 -22.72 -4.93
C TRP A 72 32.60 -21.42 -4.37
N SER A 73 33.46 -20.42 -4.10
CA SER A 73 33.00 -19.10 -3.68
C SER A 73 32.17 -18.41 -4.77
N GLY A 74 32.59 -18.51 -6.04
CA GLY A 74 31.83 -18.04 -7.20
C GLY A 74 30.44 -18.67 -7.28
N LEU A 75 30.36 -20.00 -7.13
CA LEU A 75 29.09 -20.73 -7.12
C LEU A 75 28.19 -20.31 -5.94
N GLY A 76 28.78 -20.09 -4.76
CA GLY A 76 28.07 -19.58 -3.58
C GLY A 76 27.34 -18.27 -3.86
N TYR A 77 27.99 -17.30 -4.52
CA TYR A 77 27.34 -16.03 -4.88
C TYR A 77 26.17 -16.22 -5.86
N VAL A 78 26.30 -17.11 -6.84
CA VAL A 78 25.22 -17.42 -7.81
C VAL A 78 24.03 -18.05 -7.08
N ILE A 79 24.27 -19.00 -6.18
CA ILE A 79 23.21 -19.61 -5.37
C ILE A 79 22.52 -18.57 -4.49
N SER A 80 23.28 -17.71 -3.81
CA SER A 80 22.74 -16.62 -2.99
C SER A 80 21.84 -15.69 -3.81
N ALA A 81 22.24 -15.34 -5.04
CA ALA A 81 21.44 -14.51 -5.94
C ALA A 81 20.13 -15.20 -6.32
N VAL A 82 20.17 -16.50 -6.66
CA VAL A 82 18.96 -17.29 -6.99
C VAL A 82 18.02 -17.37 -5.79
N VAL A 83 18.54 -17.61 -4.58
CA VAL A 83 17.74 -17.64 -3.35
C VAL A 83 17.07 -16.30 -3.08
N LEU A 84 17.79 -15.18 -3.25
CA LEU A 84 17.22 -13.84 -3.09
C LEU A 84 16.07 -13.58 -4.07
N VAL A 85 16.23 -13.96 -5.33
CA VAL A 85 15.16 -13.84 -6.35
C VAL A 85 13.97 -14.71 -6.00
N ALA A 86 14.20 -15.96 -5.60
CA ALA A 86 13.15 -16.91 -5.24
C ALA A 86 12.34 -16.42 -4.03
N VAL A 87 13.01 -15.95 -2.97
CA VAL A 87 12.35 -15.41 -1.77
C VAL A 87 11.56 -14.14 -2.10
N SER A 88 12.14 -13.22 -2.87
CA SER A 88 11.44 -12.00 -3.30
C SER A 88 10.19 -12.32 -4.13
N GLY A 89 10.31 -13.25 -5.07
CA GLY A 89 9.17 -13.74 -5.86
C GLY A 89 8.10 -14.41 -5.00
N LEU A 90 8.50 -15.21 -4.01
CA LEU A 90 7.59 -15.86 -3.07
C LEU A 90 6.82 -14.84 -2.24
N ILE A 91 7.48 -13.79 -1.74
CA ILE A 91 6.84 -12.72 -0.96
C ILE A 91 5.80 -12.01 -1.82
N ILE A 92 6.14 -11.61 -3.05
CA ILE A 92 5.20 -10.97 -3.98
C ILE A 92 4.01 -11.88 -4.28
N TRP A 93 4.27 -13.16 -4.55
CA TRP A 93 3.22 -14.13 -4.82
C TRP A 93 2.32 -14.37 -3.60
N SER A 94 2.88 -14.39 -2.39
CA SER A 94 2.12 -14.56 -1.15
C SER A 94 1.22 -13.35 -0.88
N GLY A 95 1.72 -12.13 -1.11
CA GLY A 95 0.94 -10.90 -0.96
C GLY A 95 -0.26 -10.84 -1.90
N ARG A 96 -0.12 -11.33 -3.14
CA ARG A 96 -1.24 -11.37 -4.11
C ARG A 96 -2.40 -12.27 -3.68
N ARG A 97 -2.16 -13.30 -2.85
CA ARG A 97 -3.20 -14.20 -2.36
C ARG A 97 -4.05 -13.61 -1.24
N GLY A 98 -3.60 -12.53 -0.60
CA GLY A 98 -4.35 -11.83 0.46
C GLY A 98 -5.28 -10.73 -0.04
N TYR A 99 -5.31 -10.44 -1.33
CA TYR A 99 -6.21 -9.44 -1.96
C TYR A 99 -7.44 -10.12 -2.58
N GLU A 100 -8.12 -11.00 -1.84
CA GLU A 100 -9.49 -11.36 -2.18
C GLU A 100 -10.40 -10.18 -1.77
N ASP A 101 -10.85 -9.43 -2.79
CA ASP A 101 -11.74 -8.26 -2.79
C ASP A 101 -12.48 -7.92 -1.47
N PRO A 102 -12.00 -6.96 -0.66
CA PRO A 102 -12.84 -6.28 0.30
C PRO A 102 -13.70 -5.24 -0.43
N GLY A 103 -14.80 -5.68 -1.04
CA GLY A 103 -15.81 -4.81 -1.66
C GLY A 103 -16.01 -5.02 -3.16
N SER A 104 -16.21 -6.27 -3.59
CA SER A 104 -16.63 -6.53 -4.97
C SER A 104 -17.94 -5.78 -5.24
N ILE A 105 -18.01 -4.98 -6.31
CA ILE A 105 -19.19 -4.19 -6.70
C ILE A 105 -20.46 -5.06 -6.81
N LYS A 106 -20.28 -6.37 -6.99
CA LYS A 106 -21.34 -7.40 -6.99
C LYS A 106 -22.08 -7.52 -5.66
N ASP A 107 -21.44 -7.17 -4.54
CA ASP A 107 -22.04 -7.24 -3.20
C ASP A 107 -22.85 -5.98 -2.85
N VAL A 108 -22.58 -4.85 -3.53
CA VAL A 108 -23.22 -3.54 -3.27
C VAL A 108 -24.43 -3.31 -4.18
N ILE A 109 -24.48 -3.95 -5.35
CA ILE A 109 -25.62 -3.84 -6.27
C ILE A 109 -26.29 -5.22 -6.40
N PRO A 110 -27.38 -5.51 -5.65
CA PRO A 110 -28.19 -6.67 -5.94
C PRO A 110 -28.70 -6.54 -7.38
N SER A 111 -28.34 -7.49 -8.23
CA SER A 111 -28.76 -7.52 -9.62
C SER A 111 -30.29 -7.66 -9.67
N ARG A 112 -30.98 -6.53 -9.92
CA ARG A 112 -32.40 -6.46 -10.24
C ARG A 112 -32.67 -7.20 -11.56
N ARG A 113 -32.69 -8.53 -11.53
CA ARG A 113 -33.06 -9.41 -12.66
C ARG A 113 -33.91 -10.61 -12.22
N GLU A 114 -34.75 -10.46 -11.20
CA GLU A 114 -35.69 -11.52 -10.79
C GLU A 114 -37.17 -11.07 -10.72
N THR A 115 -37.55 -9.91 -11.27
CA THR A 115 -38.96 -9.48 -11.25
C THR A 115 -39.60 -9.38 -12.64
N ALA A 116 -39.21 -10.25 -13.59
CA ALA A 116 -39.77 -10.25 -14.94
C ALA A 116 -40.39 -11.59 -15.39
N GLU A 117 -40.67 -12.50 -14.45
CA GLU A 117 -41.44 -13.71 -14.74
C GLU A 117 -42.45 -13.97 -13.59
N GLU A 118 -43.56 -13.24 -13.61
CA GLU A 118 -44.86 -13.71 -13.12
C GLU A 118 -45.94 -13.34 -14.15
#